data_AF-A0A177N6G1-F1
#
_entry.id   AF-A0A177N6G1-F1
#
_cell.length_a   1.000
_cell.length_b   1.000
_cell.length_c   1.000
_cell.angle_alpha   90.00
_cell.angle_beta   90.00
_cell.angle_gamma   90.00
#
_symmetry.space_group_name_H-M   'P 1'
#
loop_
_entity.id
_entity.type
_entity.pdbx_description
1 polymer ?
#
loop_
_entity_poly.entity_id
_entity_poly.type
_entity_poly.pdbx_seq_one_letter_code
_entity_poly.pdbx_strand_id
1 'polypeptide(L)'
;MLTACGVDMTTLLDRHANGDWGDINLDDEQENGLSLVCGGPIVSQFTLPGMDRIRIVTDTFRKSTRISLATEPHGRADPTDHSFGGEAIAA
;
A
#
# COMPACT_ATOMS: atom_id res chain seq x y z
N MET A 1 10.00 -3.26 -10.97
CA MET A 1 8.98 -3.69 -9.99
C MET A 1 7.59 -3.19 -10.38
N LEU A 2 7.21 -1.92 -10.29
CA LEU A 2 5.89 -1.46 -10.80
C LEU A 2 5.70 -1.62 -12.32
N THR A 3 6.67 -1.14 -13.10
CA THR A 3 6.67 -1.27 -14.57
C THR A 3 6.72 -2.72 -15.03
N ALA A 4 7.28 -3.62 -14.21
CA ALA A 4 7.32 -5.06 -14.50
C ALA A 4 5.94 -5.71 -14.33
N CYS A 5 5.08 -5.15 -13.48
CA CYS A 5 3.67 -5.50 -13.37
C CYS A 5 2.78 -4.77 -14.40
N GLY A 6 3.38 -4.02 -15.34
CA GLY A 6 2.65 -3.26 -16.34
C GLY A 6 1.87 -2.06 -15.77
N VAL A 7 2.18 -1.63 -14.54
CA VAL A 7 1.49 -0.52 -13.89
C VAL A 7 2.36 0.73 -13.91
N ASP A 8 1.79 1.82 -14.41
CA ASP A 8 2.41 3.13 -14.41
C ASP A 8 2.08 3.91 -13.14
N MET A 9 3.09 4.56 -12.57
CA MET A 9 2.95 5.36 -11.35
C MET A 9 2.09 6.59 -11.58
N THR A 10 2.13 7.18 -12.78
CA THR A 10 1.33 8.38 -13.07
C THR A 10 -0.16 8.06 -13.06
N THR A 11 -0.56 6.89 -13.57
CA THR A 11 -1.95 6.40 -13.49
C THR A 11 -2.43 6.26 -12.05
N LEU A 12 -1.61 5.74 -11.14
CA LEU A 12 -2.02 5.59 -9.74
C LEU A 12 -2.16 6.95 -9.04
N LEU A 13 -1.27 7.90 -9.36
CA LEU A 13 -1.38 9.28 -8.87
C LEU A 13 -2.60 10.01 -9.43
N ASP A 14 -2.94 9.79 -10.69
CA ASP A 14 -4.13 10.37 -11.32
C ASP A 14 -5.41 9.84 -10.67
N ARG A 15 -5.48 8.52 -10.44
CA ARG A 15 -6.60 7.91 -9.68
C ARG A 15 -6.75 8.51 -8.29
N HIS A 16 -5.64 8.61 -7.54
CA HIS A 16 -5.62 9.27 -6.24
C HIS A 16 -6.11 10.73 -6.32
N ALA A 17 -5.61 11.52 -7.28
CA ALA A 17 -6.04 12.91 -7.42
C ALA A 17 -7.54 13.06 -7.73
N ASN A 18 -8.13 12.09 -8.42
CA ASN A 18 -9.55 12.07 -8.78
C ASN A 18 -10.47 11.42 -7.73
N GLY A 19 -9.92 10.98 -6.59
CA GLY A 19 -10.70 10.34 -5.52
C GLY A 19 -10.99 8.85 -5.72
N ASP A 20 -10.32 8.22 -6.68
CA ASP A 20 -10.28 6.77 -6.79
C ASP A 20 -9.19 6.24 -5.85
N TRP A 21 -9.63 5.81 -4.67
CA TRP A 21 -8.76 5.37 -3.58
C TRP A 21 -8.31 3.91 -3.70
N GLY A 22 -8.78 3.20 -4.73
CA GLY A 22 -8.48 1.81 -4.98
C GLY A 22 -9.09 0.84 -3.97
N ASP A 23 -8.31 -0.15 -3.54
CA ASP A 23 -8.72 -1.28 -2.72
C ASP A 23 -8.69 -0.95 -1.21
N ILE A 24 -9.44 0.07 -0.80
CA ILE A 24 -9.65 0.41 0.62
C ILE A 24 -11.06 0.00 1.10
N ASN A 25 -11.27 -0.07 2.41
CA ASN A 25 -12.58 -0.41 2.98
C ASN A 25 -13.46 0.85 3.12
N LEU A 26 -14.74 0.65 3.43
CA LEU A 26 -15.71 1.74 3.55
C LEU A 26 -15.33 2.76 4.64
N ASP A 27 -14.75 2.29 5.74
CA ASP A 27 -14.33 3.15 6.86
C ASP A 27 -13.18 4.08 6.40
N ASP A 28 -12.18 3.55 5.68
CA ASP A 28 -11.09 4.33 5.11
C ASP A 28 -11.59 5.31 4.05
N GLU A 29 -12.57 4.91 3.22
CA GLU A 29 -13.21 5.82 2.25
C GLU A 29 -13.92 6.98 2.96
N GLN A 30 -14.62 6.69 4.06
CA GLN A 30 -15.29 7.70 4.86
C GLN A 30 -14.28 8.64 5.55
N GLU A 31 -13.19 8.09 6.09
CA GLU A 31 -12.09 8.85 6.68
C GLU A 31 -11.44 9.78 5.65
N ASN A 32 -11.25 9.31 4.41
CA ASN A 32 -10.79 10.15 3.31
C ASN A 32 -11.79 11.28 3.02
N GLY A 33 -13.08 10.97 2.96
CA GLY A 33 -14.15 11.96 2.77
C GLY A 33 -14.14 13.04 3.85
N LEU A 34 -14.01 12.65 5.12
CA LEU A 34 -13.85 13.57 6.24
C LEU A 34 -12.56 14.39 6.13
N SER A 35 -11.46 13.75 5.73
CA SER A 35 -10.15 14.38 5.57
C SER A 35 -10.12 15.42 4.45
N LEU A 36 -10.93 15.26 3.40
CA LEU A 36 -11.11 16.27 2.35
C LEU A 36 -11.76 17.56 2.89
N VAL A 37 -12.66 17.45 3.87
CA VAL A 37 -13.39 18.58 4.46
C VAL A 37 -12.64 19.19 5.64
N CYS A 38 -12.07 18.34 6.50
CA CYS A 38 -11.53 18.73 7.80
C CYS A 38 -9.99 18.88 7.82
N GLY A 39 -9.29 18.51 6.73
CA GLY A 39 -7.83 18.67 6.64
C GLY A 39 -7.01 17.50 7.20
N GLY A 40 -7.42 16.26 6.90
CA GLY A 40 -6.72 15.03 7.27
C GLY A 40 -5.84 14.45 6.16
N PRO A 41 -4.99 13.44 6.44
CA PRO A 41 -4.25 12.75 5.39
C PRO A 41 -5.23 12.00 4.46
N ILE A 42 -4.84 11.78 3.20
CA ILE A 42 -5.63 10.99 2.25
C ILE A 42 -4.82 9.76 1.89
N VAL A 43 -5.47 8.60 1.91
CA VAL A 43 -4.82 7.31 1.70
C VAL A 43 -5.49 6.58 0.55
N SER A 44 -4.69 6.01 -0.34
CA SER A 44 -5.13 5.06 -1.35
C SER A 44 -4.32 3.78 -1.26
N GLN A 45 -4.94 2.67 -1.63
CA GLN A 45 -4.27 1.38 -1.73
C GLN A 45 -4.59 0.75 -3.07
N PHE A 46 -3.59 0.18 -3.74
CA PHE A 46 -3.78 -0.51 -5.02
C PHE A 46 -3.09 -1.86 -4.96
N THR A 47 -3.85 -2.91 -5.25
CA THR A 47 -3.35 -4.28 -5.35
C THR A 47 -2.78 -4.48 -6.75
N LEU A 48 -1.51 -4.90 -6.82
CA LEU A 48 -0.84 -5.13 -8.08
C LEU A 48 -0.77 -6.63 -8.41
N PRO A 49 -0.93 -7.03 -9.69
CA PRO A 49 -0.74 -8.43 -10.07
C PRO A 49 0.70 -8.89 -9.80
N GLY A 50 0.86 -9.94 -8.99
CA GLY A 50 2.18 -10.52 -8.69
C GLY A 50 3.07 -9.68 -7.77
N MET A 51 2.54 -8.62 -7.17
CA MET A 51 3.21 -7.82 -6.15
C MET A 51 2.28 -7.64 -4.95
N ASP A 52 2.86 -7.23 -3.83
CA ASP A 52 2.06 -6.80 -2.67
C ASP A 52 1.32 -5.48 -2.98
N ARG A 53 0.66 -4.91 -1.99
CA ARG A 53 -0.11 -3.66 -2.17
C ARG A 53 0.81 -2.44 -2.26
N ILE A 54 0.42 -1.47 -3.08
CA ILE A 54 0.98 -0.13 -3.09
C ILE A 54 0.08 0.77 -2.27
N ARG A 55 0.68 1.64 -1.47
CA ARG A 55 -0.01 2.71 -0.76
C ARG A 55 0.43 4.07 -1.29
N ILE A 56 -0.53 4.96 -1.50
CA ILE A 56 -0.29 6.38 -1.81
C ILE A 56 -0.89 7.20 -0.68
N VAL A 57 -0.10 8.11 -0.11
CA VAL A 57 -0.55 8.98 0.99
C VAL A 57 -0.23 10.42 0.67
N THR A 58 -1.25 11.28 0.70
CA THR A 58 -1.06 12.74 0.73
C THR A 58 -1.22 13.24 2.16
N ASP A 59 -0.26 14.02 2.64
CA ASP A 59 -0.28 14.54 4.01
C ASP A 59 -1.44 15.51 4.27
N THR A 60 -1.65 15.83 5.54
CA THR A 60 -2.72 16.71 6.04
C THR A 60 -2.70 18.10 5.41
N PHE A 61 -1.52 18.61 5.04
CA PHE A 61 -1.38 19.94 4.43
C PHE A 61 -1.35 19.90 2.90
N ARG A 62 -1.52 18.72 2.28
CA ARG A 62 -1.43 18.52 0.82
C ARG A 62 -0.13 19.00 0.19
N LYS A 63 0.97 18.98 0.95
CA LYS A 63 2.29 19.46 0.49
C LYS A 63 3.19 18.35 -0.01
N SER A 64 2.86 17.11 0.33
CA SER A 64 3.65 15.94 0.02
C SER A 64 2.73 14.75 -0.27
N THR A 65 3.06 14.05 -1.34
CA THR A 65 2.44 12.77 -1.70
C THR A 65 3.55 11.72 -1.73
N ARG A 66 3.41 10.67 -0.92
CA ARG A 66 4.37 9.57 -0.82
C ARG A 66 3.75 8.30 -1.38
N ILE A 67 4.55 7.56 -2.16
CA ILE A 67 4.22 6.21 -2.64
C ILE A 67 5.12 5.21 -1.91
N SER A 68 4.53 4.14 -1.37
CA SER A 68 5.26 3.08 -0.67
C SER A 68 4.65 1.71 -0.93
N LEU A 69 5.43 0.65 -0.75
CA LEU A 69 4.89 -0.71 -0.62
C LEU A 69 4.19 -0.84 0.74
N ALA A 70 3.08 -1.56 0.79
CA ALA A 70 2.35 -1.82 2.03
C ALA A 70 3.10 -2.82 2.93
N THR A 71 3.79 -3.76 2.31
CA THR A 71 4.63 -4.77 2.98
C THR A 71 5.90 -4.93 2.17
N GLU A 72 7.00 -5.23 2.84
CA GLU A 72 8.22 -5.64 2.16
C GLU A 72 7.98 -6.99 1.47
N PRO A 73 8.36 -7.17 0.19
CA PRO A 73 8.27 -8.47 -0.45
C PRO A 73 9.22 -9.42 0.29
N HIS A 74 8.67 -10.30 1.12
CA HIS A 74 9.39 -11.46 1.64
C HIS A 74 9.84 -12.24 0.40
N GLY A 75 11.16 -12.40 0.23
CA GLY A 75 11.75 -13.01 -0.95
C GLY A 75 10.97 -14.25 -1.34
N ARG A 76 10.53 -14.33 -2.61
CA ARG A 76 9.80 -15.45 -3.20
C ARG A 76 10.31 -16.74 -2.56
N ALA A 77 9.49 -17.37 -1.72
CA ALA A 77 9.89 -18.55 -0.99
C ALA A 77 10.48 -19.53 -2.00
N ASP A 78 11.80 -19.73 -1.91
CA ASP A 78 12.44 -20.83 -2.59
C ASP A 78 11.81 -22.08 -1.98
N PRO A 79 11.29 -23.05 -2.77
CA PRO A 79 10.74 -24.29 -2.22
C PRO A 79 11.74 -25.11 -1.38
N THR A 80 12.98 -24.65 -1.22
CA THR A 80 14.00 -25.20 -0.32
C THR A 80 14.22 -24.34 0.93
N ASP A 81 13.18 -23.76 1.53
CA ASP A 81 13.31 -23.25 2.90
C ASP A 81 13.22 -24.43 3.87
N HIS A 82 14.37 -24.99 4.20
CA HIS A 82 14.49 -26.01 5.25
C HIS A 82 14.23 -25.35 6.61
N SER A 83 12.97 -25.42 7.03
CA SER A 83 12.46 -25.42 8.40
C SER A 83 13.53 -25.17 9.48
N PHE A 84 13.61 -23.96 10.02
CA PHE A 84 14.33 -23.74 11.26
C PHE A 84 13.53 -24.36 12.40
N GLY A 85 13.95 -25.56 12.80
CA GLY A 85 13.36 -26.34 13.88
C GLY A 85 13.31 -25.53 15.16
N GLY A 86 12.19 -25.66 15.87
CA GLY A 86 12.05 -25.11 17.20
C GLY A 86 13.04 -25.77 18.15
N GLU A 87 13.73 -24.95 18.93
CA GLU A 87 14.25 -25.37 20.23
C GLU A 87 13.57 -24.53 21.30
N ALA A 88 12.74 -25.23 22.07
CA ALA A 88 12.27 -24.78 23.37
C ALA A 88 13.49 -24.58 24.27
N ILE A 89 13.55 -23.45 24.96
CA ILE A 89 14.45 -23.27 26.09
C ILE A 89 13.57 -23.04 27.31
N ALA A 90 13.43 -24.10 28.10
CA ALA A 90 12.92 -24.05 29.44
C ALA A 90 13.95 -23.36 30.35
N ALA A 91 13.48 -22.45 31.20
CA ALA A 91 14.04 -22.12 32.51
C ALA A 91 12.96 -21.46 33.35
#